data_AF-A0A5C5YDC3-F1
#
_entry.id   AF-A0A5C5YDC3-F1
#
_cell.length_a   1.000
_cell.length_b   1.000
_cell.length_c   1.000
_cell.angle_alpha   90.00
_cell.angle_beta   90.00
_cell.angle_gamma   90.00
#
_symmetry.space_group_name_H-M   'P 1'
#
loop_
_entity.id
_entity.type
_entity.pdbx_description
1 polymer ?
#
loop_
_entity_poly.entity_id
_entity_poly.type
_entity_poly.pdbx_seq_one_letter_code
_entity_poly.pdbx_strand_id
1 'polypeptide(L)'
;MRELTPVFDYFLLATGSSRRQLHAISEEIDHILEGKLGDSRMGIEGYRESRWILLDYGNVVIHLFDEEVRGFYALEELWSGATRVPLPWDEEERDEDRDEAPAADSTDDASDGDA
;
A
#
# COMPACT_ATOMS: atom_id res chain seq x y z
N MET A 1 9.69 10.66 2.61
CA MET A 1 10.23 10.68 4.00
C MET A 1 11.27 11.76 4.26
N ARG A 2 11.95 12.26 3.22
CA ARG A 2 13.02 13.27 3.30
C ARG A 2 12.75 14.52 4.14
N GLU A 3 11.48 14.96 4.24
CA GLU A 3 11.10 16.12 5.09
C GLU A 3 10.97 15.77 6.57
N LEU A 4 10.85 14.49 6.91
CA LEU A 4 10.62 13.99 8.27
C LEU A 4 11.85 13.33 8.88
N THR A 5 12.68 12.68 8.06
CA THR A 5 13.88 11.97 8.50
C THR A 5 14.96 11.95 7.42
N PRO A 6 16.25 12.06 7.78
CA PRO A 6 17.37 11.93 6.83
C PRO A 6 17.81 10.47 6.61
N VAL A 7 17.20 9.49 7.27
CA VAL A 7 17.69 8.10 7.30
C VAL A 7 17.32 7.32 6.03
N PHE A 8 16.12 7.53 5.50
CA PHE A 8 15.60 6.84 4.31
C PHE A 8 14.64 7.75 3.54
N ASP A 9 14.42 7.43 2.26
CA ASP A 9 13.62 8.23 1.34
C ASP A 9 12.17 7.79 1.29
N TYR A 10 11.94 6.47 1.30
CA TYR A 10 10.64 5.83 1.16
C TYR A 10 10.37 4.87 2.31
N PHE A 11 9.12 4.88 2.76
CA PHE A 11 8.58 4.01 3.79
C PHE A 11 7.39 3.27 3.19
N LEU A 12 7.50 1.96 3.02
CA LEU A 12 6.47 1.14 2.42
C LEU A 12 5.83 0.26 3.49
N LEU A 13 4.50 0.22 3.49
CA LEU A 13 3.70 -0.65 4.33
C LEU A 13 2.92 -1.62 3.45
N ALA A 14 3.02 -2.92 3.75
CA ALA A 14 2.21 -3.94 3.12
C ALA A 14 1.65 -4.90 4.18
N THR A 15 0.46 -5.44 3.92
CA THR A 15 -0.15 -6.46 4.78
C THR A 15 -0.17 -7.81 4.07
N GLY A 16 0.14 -8.88 4.79
CA GLY A 16 -0.06 -10.25 4.36
C GLY A 16 -1.08 -10.97 5.25
N SER A 17 -1.90 -11.82 4.63
CA SER A 17 -2.95 -12.61 5.29
C SER A 17 -2.42 -13.86 6.02
N SER A 18 -1.16 -14.24 5.79
CA SER A 18 -0.53 -15.40 6.43
C SER A 18 0.98 -15.28 6.46
N ARG A 19 1.61 -16.03 7.39
CA ARG A 19 3.08 -16.12 7.48
C ARG A 19 3.72 -16.54 6.16
N ARG A 20 3.10 -17.50 5.46
CA ARG A 20 3.57 -17.98 4.15
C ARG A 20 3.52 -16.87 3.11
N GLN A 21 2.46 -16.06 3.09
CA GLN A 21 2.35 -14.94 2.17
C GLN A 21 3.41 -13.87 2.50
N LEU A 22 3.62 -13.56 3.78
CA LEU A 22 4.63 -12.59 4.20
C LEU A 22 6.04 -13.01 3.80
N HIS A 23 6.37 -14.30 3.96
CA HIS A 23 7.62 -14.86 3.44
C HIS A 23 7.71 -14.76 1.92
N ALA A 24 6.68 -15.19 1.20
CA ALA A 24 6.67 -15.13 -0.26
C ALA A 24 6.85 -13.69 -0.78
N ILE A 25 6.18 -12.70 -0.16
CA ILE A 25 6.35 -11.29 -0.50
C ILE A 25 7.79 -10.84 -0.23
N SER A 26 8.35 -11.16 0.94
CA SER A 26 9.72 -10.81 1.27
C SER A 26 10.74 -11.38 0.28
N GLU A 27 10.60 -12.67 -0.06
CA GLU A 27 11.50 -13.36 -0.99
C GLU A 27 11.35 -12.82 -2.42
N GLU A 28 10.13 -12.49 -2.85
CA GLU A 28 9.89 -11.92 -4.18
C GLU A 28 10.46 -10.50 -4.31
N ILE A 29 10.35 -9.68 -3.26
CA ILE A 29 11.00 -8.35 -3.23
C ILE A 29 12.51 -8.50 -3.40
N ASP A 30 13.15 -9.41 -2.64
CA ASP A 30 14.58 -9.68 -2.80
C ASP A 30 14.91 -10.12 -4.23
N HIS A 31 14.14 -11.09 -4.75
CA HIS A 31 14.37 -11.63 -6.09
C HIS A 31 14.30 -10.55 -7.18
N ILE A 32 13.30 -9.67 -7.11
CA ILE A 32 13.11 -8.59 -8.09
C ILE A 32 14.21 -7.52 -7.95
N LEU A 33 14.51 -7.08 -6.73
CA LEU A 33 15.50 -6.01 -6.51
C LEU A 33 16.90 -6.48 -6.89
N GLU A 34 17.29 -7.70 -6.50
CA GLU A 34 18.58 -8.27 -6.88
C GLU A 34 18.63 -8.56 -8.38
N GLY A 35 17.58 -9.17 -8.94
CA GLY A 35 17.56 -9.60 -10.34
C GLY A 35 17.45 -8.46 -11.36
N LYS A 36 16.74 -7.39 -11.04
CA LYS A 36 16.48 -6.27 -11.98
C LYS A 36 17.33 -5.04 -11.72
N LEU A 37 17.65 -4.76 -10.46
CA LEU A 37 18.35 -3.54 -10.07
C LEU A 37 19.77 -3.82 -9.56
N GLY A 38 20.08 -5.06 -9.20
CA GLY A 38 21.36 -5.43 -8.59
C GLY A 38 21.49 -4.96 -7.14
N ASP A 39 20.36 -4.60 -6.51
CA ASP A 39 20.32 -4.13 -5.13
C ASP A 39 19.99 -5.30 -4.18
N SER A 40 20.88 -5.55 -3.22
CA SER A 40 20.66 -6.53 -2.15
C SER A 40 20.19 -5.84 -0.87
N ARG A 41 19.41 -6.56 -0.05
CA ARG A 41 19.01 -6.06 1.26
C ARG A 41 20.24 -5.76 2.13
N MET A 42 20.15 -4.67 2.90
CA MET A 42 21.12 -4.33 3.94
C MET A 42 20.80 -5.08 5.25
N GLY A 43 19.52 -5.30 5.54
CA GLY A 43 19.09 -5.97 6.77
C GLY A 43 17.70 -6.58 6.67
N ILE A 44 17.44 -7.55 7.54
CA ILE A 44 16.12 -8.14 7.74
C ILE A 44 15.90 -8.46 9.22
N GLU A 45 14.73 -8.07 9.74
CA GLU A 45 14.32 -8.37 11.12
C GLU A 45 12.92 -8.99 11.15
N GLY A 46 12.66 -9.84 12.16
CA GLY A 46 11.33 -10.45 12.38
C GLY A 46 10.88 -11.51 11.38
N TYR A 47 11.78 -11.95 10.48
CA TYR A 47 11.47 -12.95 9.44
C TYR A 47 10.91 -14.25 10.02
N ARG A 48 11.47 -14.74 11.14
CA ARG A 48 11.11 -16.07 11.70
C ARG A 48 9.71 -16.09 12.31
N GLU A 49 9.31 -15.01 12.96
CA GLU A 49 7.99 -14.85 13.57
C GLU A 49 6.93 -14.57 12.49
N SER A 50 7.32 -13.83 11.44
CA SER A 50 6.49 -13.52 10.27
C SER A 50 5.17 -12.84 10.63
N ARG A 51 5.26 -11.92 11.57
CA ARG A 51 4.17 -11.06 12.03
C ARG A 51 4.42 -9.59 11.71
N TRP A 52 5.68 -9.22 11.82
CA TRP A 52 6.24 -7.98 11.33
C TRP A 52 7.62 -8.31 10.80
N ILE A 53 7.78 -8.20 9.49
CA ILE A 53 9.07 -8.34 8.82
C ILE A 53 9.51 -6.94 8.39
N LEU A 54 10.70 -6.53 8.81
CA LEU A 54 11.34 -5.29 8.38
C LEU A 54 12.40 -5.65 7.33
N LEU A 55 12.31 -5.05 6.15
CA LEU A 55 13.33 -5.14 5.11
C LEU A 55 13.96 -3.77 4.91
N ASP A 56 15.29 -3.72 5.01
CA ASP A 56 16.07 -2.49 4.85
C ASP A 56 16.91 -2.58 3.57
N TYR A 57 16.68 -1.65 2.63
CA TYR A 57 17.47 -1.46 1.41
C TYR A 57 18.15 -0.08 1.39
N GLY A 58 18.32 0.56 2.55
CA GLY A 58 18.93 1.88 2.72
C GLY A 58 17.96 3.02 2.39
N ASN A 59 17.69 3.24 1.11
CA ASN A 59 16.80 4.33 0.68
C ASN A 59 15.31 3.98 0.82
N VAL A 60 14.99 2.68 0.83
CA VAL A 60 13.64 2.16 0.95
C VAL A 60 13.60 1.22 2.15
N VAL A 61 12.67 1.48 3.06
CA VAL A 61 12.39 0.61 4.20
C VAL A 61 10.99 0.05 4.06
N ILE A 62 10.86 -1.27 4.07
CA ILE A 62 9.61 -1.98 3.82
C ILE A 62 9.19 -2.72 5.08
N HIS A 63 7.95 -2.49 5.52
CA HIS A 63 7.35 -3.19 6.63
C HIS A 63 6.24 -4.10 6.11
N LEU A 64 6.42 -5.40 6.27
CA LEU A 64 5.42 -6.41 5.97
C LEU A 64 4.77 -6.85 7.26
N PHE A 65 3.46 -6.62 7.38
CA PHE A 65 2.70 -6.87 8.59
C PHE A 65 1.68 -7.99 8.40
N ASP A 66 1.41 -8.75 9.46
CA ASP A 66 0.10 -9.37 9.61
C ASP A 66 -0.95 -8.31 10.00
N GLU A 67 -2.22 -8.57 9.65
CA GLU A 67 -3.33 -7.61 9.83
C GLU A 67 -3.48 -7.11 11.28
N GLU A 68 -3.41 -8.03 12.26
CA GLU A 68 -3.58 -7.70 13.67
C GLU A 68 -2.44 -6.79 14.15
N VAL A 69 -1.21 -7.08 13.72
CA VAL A 69 -0.02 -6.31 14.09
C VAL A 69 0.00 -4.94 13.45
N ARG A 70 -0.42 -4.82 12.18
CA ARG A 70 -0.53 -3.52 11.50
C ARG A 70 -1.49 -2.61 12.26
N GLY A 71 -2.65 -3.13 12.63
CA GLY A 71 -3.65 -2.39 13.41
C GLY A 71 -3.15 -2.01 14.81
N PHE A 72 -2.38 -2.87 15.48
CA PHE A 72 -1.83 -2.58 16.80
C PHE A 72 -0.77 -1.48 16.79
N TYR A 73 0.17 -1.51 15.83
CA TYR A 73 1.27 -0.54 15.77
C TYR A 73 0.92 0.74 15.02
N ALA A 74 -0.03 0.69 14.07
CA ALA A 74 -0.58 1.84 13.34
C ALA A 74 0.49 2.85 12.87
N LEU A 75 1.56 2.35 12.23
CA LEU A 75 2.70 3.19 11.84
C LEU A 75 2.31 4.30 10.84
N GLU A 76 1.21 4.12 10.11
CA GLU A 76 0.56 5.13 9.29
C GLU A 76 0.23 6.40 10.08
N GLU A 77 -0.20 6.27 11.32
CA GLU A 77 -0.56 7.41 12.17
C GLU A 77 0.69 8.16 12.60
N LEU A 78 1.74 7.42 12.99
CA LEU A 78 3.04 7.97 13.35
C LEU A 78 3.64 8.80 12.21
N TRP A 79 3.50 8.32 10.97
CA TRP A 79 4.02 8.98 9.77
C TRP A 79 2.94 9.72 8.96
N SER A 80 1.86 10.14 9.61
CA SER A 80 0.73 10.81 8.95
C SER A 80 1.09 12.10 8.21
N GLY A 81 2.19 12.77 8.60
CA GLY A 81 2.74 13.94 7.90
C GLY A 81 3.57 13.61 6.65
N ALA A 82 3.78 12.34 6.32
CA ALA A 82 4.56 11.95 5.15
C ALA A 82 3.77 12.15 3.86
N THR A 83 4.41 12.69 2.83
CA THR A 83 3.84 12.75 1.49
C THR A 83 3.62 11.32 0.96
N ARG A 84 2.38 10.98 0.62
CA ARG A 84 2.05 9.72 -0.06
C ARG A 84 2.54 9.75 -1.51
N VAL A 85 3.17 8.67 -1.92
CA VAL A 85 3.65 8.47 -3.30
C VAL A 85 2.61 7.63 -4.02
N PRO A 86 1.95 8.15 -5.08
CA PRO A 86 0.99 7.37 -5.85
C PRO A 86 1.72 6.22 -6.55
N LEU A 87 1.08 5.06 -6.55
CA LEU A 87 1.55 3.88 -7.26
C LEU A 87 0.90 3.81 -8.64
N PRO A 88 1.58 3.24 -9.65
CA PRO A 88 1.08 3.28 -11.03
C PRO A 88 -0.26 2.57 -11.22
N TRP A 89 -0.61 1.62 -10.35
CA TRP A 89 -1.91 0.93 -10.35
C TRP A 89 -3.00 1.66 -9.56
N ASP A 90 -2.70 2.74 -8.83
CA ASP A 90 -3.73 3.55 -8.15
C ASP A 90 -4.59 4.34 -9.16
N GLU A 91 -4.10 4.51 -10.40
CA GLU A 91 -4.83 5.17 -11.49
C GLU A 91 -5.76 4.20 -12.21
N GLU A 92 -5.38 2.92 -12.34
CA GLU A 92 -6.17 1.89 -13.01
C GLU A 92 -7.47 1.55 -12.25
N GLU A 93 -7.43 1.48 -10.91
CA GLU A 93 -8.64 1.22 -10.09
C GLU A 93 -9.68 2.37 -10.14
N ARG A 94 -9.25 3.62 -10.43
CA ARG A 94 -10.17 4.77 -10.54
C ARG A 94 -10.96 4.82 -11.83
N ASP A 95 -10.49 4.14 -12.87
CA ASP A 95 -11.18 4.05 -14.15
C ASP A 95 -12.23 2.93 -14.14
N GLU A 96 -12.03 1.84 -13.40
CA GLU A 96 -13.01 0.76 -13.23
C GLU A 96 -14.25 1.20 -12.43
N ASP A 97 -14.09 2.03 -11.40
CA ASP A 97 -15.18 2.59 -10.59
C ASP A 97 -16.04 3.63 -11.34
N ARG A 98 -15.54 4.21 -12.43
CA ARG A 98 -16.24 5.24 -13.22
C ARG A 98 -17.30 4.68 -14.16
N ASP A 99 -17.17 3.41 -14.54
CA ASP A 99 -18.11 2.72 -15.42
C ASP A 99 -19.33 2.16 -14.65
N GLU A 100 -19.32 2.21 -13.31
CA GLU A 100 -20.43 1.84 -12.44
C GLU A 100 -21.16 3.07 -11.83
N ALA A 101 -21.33 4.13 -12.61
CA ALA A 101 -22.28 5.19 -12.25
C ALA A 101 -23.71 4.76 -12.64
N PRO A 102 -24.70 4.73 -11.71
CA PRO A 102 -26.07 4.45 -12.10
C PRO A 102 -26.56 5.54 -13.05
N ALA A 103 -27.09 5.12 -14.20
CA ALA A 103 -27.78 6.00 -15.14
C ALA A 103 -28.80 6.83 -14.37
N ALA A 104 -28.61 8.15 -14.35
CA ALA A 104 -29.57 9.08 -13.78
C ALA A 104 -30.92 8.82 -14.45
N ASP A 105 -31.92 8.43 -13.65
CA ASP A 105 -33.31 8.31 -14.08
C ASP A 105 -33.80 9.70 -14.47
N SER A 106 -33.68 9.99 -15.76
CA SER A 106 -34.38 11.09 -16.40
C SER A 106 -35.79 10.61 -16.71
N THR A 107 -36.73 10.94 -15.83
CA THR A 107 -38.13 11.04 -16.23
C THR A 107 -38.63 12.44 -15.86
N ASP A 108 -38.42 13.37 -16.79
CA ASP A 108 -39.37 14.46 -17.02
C ASP A 108 -40.69 13.82 -17.47
N ASP A 109 -41.78 14.06 -16.76
CA ASP A 109 -43.08 14.20 -17.42
C ASP A 109 -43.93 15.26 -16.72
N ALA A 110 -44.40 16.19 -17.54
CA ALA A 110 -45.18 17.35 -17.18
C ALA A 110 -46.68 17.05 -17.25
N SER A 111 -47.48 18.00 -16.72
CA SER A 111 -48.95 18.13 -16.88
C SER A 111 -49.77 17.26 -15.91
N ASP A 112 -50.84 17.67 -15.24
CA ASP A 112 -51.88 18.70 -15.44
C ASP A 112 -52.21 19.31 -14.04
N GLY A 113 -52.64 20.55 -13.86
CA GLY A 113 -53.84 21.15 -14.44
C GLY A 113 -55.11 20.67 -13.70
N ASP A 114 -55.64 21.48 -12.78
CA ASP A 114 -57.06 21.90 -12.67
C ASP A 114 -57.54 22.14 -11.21
N ALA A 115 -58.25 23.28 -11.06
CA ALA A 115 -59.18 23.73 -10.02
C ALA A 115 -58.68 24.15 -8.61
#